data_AF-A0A645CVX1-F1
#
_entry.id   AF-A0A645CVX1-F1
#
_cell.length_a   1.000
_cell.length_b   1.000
_cell.length_c   1.000
_cell.angle_alpha   90.00
_cell.angle_beta   90.00
_cell.angle_gamma   90.00
#
_symmetry.space_group_name_H-M   'P 1'
#
loop_
_entity.id
_entity.type
_entity.pdbx_description
1 polymer ?
#
loop_
_entity_poly.entity_id
_entity_poly.type
_entity_poly.pdbx_seq_one_letter_code
_entity_poly.pdbx_strand_id
1 'polypeptide(L)'
;MINLSYETKSKENLLIFFLISIGAQIIAYQVHEFGHYLVGMILGIEQRFVLTGVMHEELTNLHQALHSSGGLVATLVLAVISLVLLISSKKSNSYLLSFVYANTLLRIQPMVDSLVSKNMQYQDEYKVAESIGISGQLLCIISLVIFSAIFATAIYYSGKKKILKIIVFIFASGVAAIIINSLGSMLFY
;
A
#
# COMPACT_ATOMS: atom_id res chain seq x y z
N MET A 1 16.07 38.13 -29.89
CA MET A 1 15.11 37.02 -30.07
C MET A 1 14.80 36.43 -28.70
N ILE A 2 13.59 36.63 -28.18
CA ILE A 2 13.14 35.99 -26.94
C ILE A 2 12.59 34.62 -27.35
N ASN A 3 13.32 33.56 -27.01
CA ASN A 3 12.87 32.20 -27.24
C ASN A 3 11.88 31.83 -26.13
N LEU A 4 10.62 32.24 -26.29
CA LEU A 4 9.50 31.79 -25.47
C LEU A 4 9.15 30.36 -25.91
N SER A 5 9.96 29.39 -25.47
CA SER A 5 9.52 28.00 -25.44
C SER A 5 8.38 27.91 -24.44
N TYR A 6 7.15 28.10 -24.93
CA TYR A 6 5.95 27.71 -24.21
C TYR A 6 6.05 26.19 -24.02
N GLU A 7 6.67 25.75 -22.93
CA GLU A 7 6.50 24.40 -22.42
C GLU A 7 5.01 24.24 -22.17
N THR A 8 4.32 23.61 -23.11
CA THR A 8 2.96 23.14 -22.91
C THR A 8 3.01 22.18 -21.74
N LYS A 9 2.63 22.67 -20.54
CA LYS A 9 2.39 21.83 -19.36
C LYS A 9 1.47 20.70 -19.80
N SER A 10 2.03 19.51 -19.98
CA SER A 10 1.28 18.28 -20.24
C SER A 10 0.10 18.25 -19.28
N LYS A 11 -1.13 18.38 -19.79
CA LYS A 11 -2.34 18.20 -18.98
C LYS A 11 -2.21 16.85 -18.29
N GLU A 12 -2.17 16.88 -16.96
CA GLU A 12 -2.17 15.67 -16.15
C GLU A 12 -3.46 14.92 -16.41
N ASN A 13 -3.39 13.86 -17.22
CA ASN A 13 -4.54 13.03 -17.48
C ASN A 13 -4.73 12.08 -16.30
N LEU A 14 -5.41 12.59 -15.27
CA LEU A 14 -5.70 11.88 -14.02
C LEU A 14 -6.34 10.51 -14.28
N LEU A 15 -7.23 10.42 -15.28
CA LEU A 15 -7.85 9.16 -15.67
C LEU A 15 -6.81 8.10 -16.06
N ILE A 16 -5.81 8.49 -16.87
CA ILE A 16 -4.73 7.60 -17.27
C ILE A 16 -3.91 7.17 -16.05
N PHE A 17 -3.60 8.10 -15.14
CA PHE A 17 -2.91 7.77 -13.88
C PHE A 17 -3.70 6.76 -13.04
N PHE A 18 -5.01 6.93 -12.90
CA PHE A 18 -5.86 5.97 -12.19
C PHE A 18 -5.88 4.60 -12.86
N LEU A 19 -6.02 4.54 -14.19
CA LEU A 19 -6.00 3.27 -14.92
C LEU A 19 -4.67 2.53 -14.76
N ILE A 20 -3.54 3.24 -14.86
CA ILE A 20 -2.21 2.67 -14.60
C ILE A 20 -2.10 2.20 -13.14
N SER A 21 -2.67 2.95 -12.20
CA SER A 21 -2.61 2.61 -10.77
C SER A 21 -3.41 1.36 -10.43
N ILE A 22 -4.54 1.10 -11.10
CA ILE A 22 -5.30 -0.16 -10.95
C ILE A 22 -4.42 -1.34 -11.37
N GLY A 23 -3.78 -1.26 -12.55
CA GLY A 23 -2.85 -2.30 -13.01
C GLY A 23 -1.67 -2.49 -12.06
N ALA A 24 -1.08 -1.39 -11.58
CA ALA A 24 0.01 -1.42 -10.61
C ALA A 24 -0.41 -2.06 -9.28
N GLN A 25 -1.65 -1.86 -8.83
CA GLN A 25 -2.18 -2.45 -7.60
C GLN A 25 -2.34 -3.96 -7.72
N ILE A 26 -2.84 -4.47 -8.86
CA ILE A 26 -2.91 -5.91 -9.11
C ILE A 26 -1.50 -6.53 -9.06
N ILE A 27 -0.53 -5.91 -9.74
CA ILE A 27 0.86 -6.41 -9.76
C ILE A 27 1.49 -6.34 -8.36
N ALA A 28 1.33 -5.22 -7.65
CA ALA A 28 1.89 -5.05 -6.32
C ALA A 28 1.28 -6.06 -5.32
N TYR A 29 0.00 -6.39 -5.47
CA TYR A 29 -0.66 -7.43 -4.69
C TYR A 29 -0.04 -8.80 -4.96
N GLN A 30 0.17 -9.18 -6.22
CA GLN A 30 0.83 -10.45 -6.55
C GLN A 30 2.27 -10.51 -6.02
N VAL A 31 3.01 -9.40 -6.05
CA VAL A 31 4.38 -9.33 -5.49
C VAL A 31 4.36 -9.47 -3.97
N HIS A 32 3.36 -8.89 -3.29
CA HIS A 32 3.15 -9.05 -1.86
C HIS A 32 2.91 -10.51 -1.49
N GLU A 33 1.95 -11.16 -2.14
CA GLU A 33 1.65 -12.57 -1.95
C GLU A 33 2.87 -13.44 -2.29
N PHE A 34 3.65 -13.06 -3.32
CA PHE A 34 4.85 -13.79 -3.69
C PHE A 34 5.90 -13.75 -2.56
N GLY A 35 5.97 -12.65 -1.81
CA GLY A 35 6.78 -12.55 -0.60
C GLY A 35 6.39 -13.58 0.46
N HIS A 36 5.08 -13.74 0.73
CA HIS A 36 4.57 -14.79 1.62
C HIS A 36 4.98 -16.17 1.14
N TYR A 37 4.75 -16.45 -0.14
CA TYR A 37 5.07 -17.73 -0.75
C TYR A 37 6.56 -18.07 -0.67
N LEU A 38 7.44 -17.11 -0.98
CA LEU A 38 8.88 -17.33 -0.87
C LEU A 38 9.30 -17.70 0.55
N VAL A 39 8.81 -16.98 1.55
CA VAL A 39 9.14 -17.28 2.95
C VAL A 39 8.58 -18.64 3.35
N GLY A 40 7.34 -18.97 2.96
CA GLY A 40 6.77 -20.28 3.26
C GLY A 40 7.60 -21.42 2.66
N MET A 41 8.16 -21.26 1.45
CA MET A 41 9.00 -22.29 0.83
C MET A 41 10.32 -22.45 1.57
N ILE A 42 10.92 -21.35 2.02
CA ILE A 42 12.15 -21.37 2.83
C ILE A 42 11.92 -22.11 4.15
N LEU A 43 10.73 -21.95 4.74
CA LEU A 43 10.33 -22.62 5.98
C LEU A 43 9.84 -24.06 5.77
N GLY A 44 9.76 -24.55 4.52
CA GLY A 44 9.25 -25.88 4.22
C GLY A 44 7.74 -26.04 4.42
N ILE A 45 6.98 -24.95 4.39
CA ILE A 45 5.53 -24.95 4.52
C ILE A 45 4.91 -25.40 3.19
N GLU A 46 4.01 -26.39 3.23
CA GLU A 46 3.19 -26.74 2.08
C GLU A 46 2.15 -25.65 1.82
N GLN A 47 2.19 -25.09 0.61
CA GLN A 47 1.37 -23.94 0.26
C GLN A 47 1.12 -23.87 -1.25
N ARG A 48 0.05 -23.20 -1.63
CA ARG A 48 -0.34 -23.00 -3.03
C ARG A 48 -0.49 -21.51 -3.30
N PHE A 49 0.17 -21.05 -4.36
CA PHE A 49 0.01 -19.70 -4.86
C PHE A 49 -1.21 -19.64 -5.78
N VAL A 50 -2.21 -18.82 -5.42
CA VAL A 50 -3.38 -18.55 -6.24
C VAL A 50 -3.55 -17.05 -6.47
N LEU A 51 -4.38 -16.66 -7.44
CA LEU A 51 -4.55 -15.25 -7.79
C LEU A 51 -5.03 -14.39 -6.61
N THR A 52 -5.77 -14.98 -5.68
CA THR A 52 -6.35 -14.32 -4.50
C THR A 52 -5.49 -14.47 -3.24
N GLY A 53 -4.26 -14.99 -3.36
CA GLY A 53 -3.31 -15.06 -2.25
C GLY A 53 -2.60 -16.41 -2.11
N VAL A 54 -1.95 -16.60 -0.96
CA VAL A 54 -1.27 -17.85 -0.61
C VAL A 54 -2.14 -18.68 0.32
N MET A 55 -2.44 -19.92 -0.08
CA MET A 55 -3.15 -20.89 0.76
C MET A 55 -2.16 -21.84 1.43
N HIS A 56 -2.25 -21.99 2.75
CA HIS A 56 -1.42 -22.89 3.55
C HIS A 56 -2.24 -23.47 4.72
N GLU A 57 -1.77 -24.55 5.33
CA GLU A 57 -2.35 -25.09 6.58
C GLU A 57 -2.09 -24.15 7.78
N GLU A 58 -2.75 -24.37 8.91
CA GLU A 58 -2.55 -23.54 10.10
C GLU A 58 -1.06 -23.50 10.53
N LEU A 59 -0.55 -22.28 10.72
CA LEU A 59 0.83 -22.06 11.10
C LEU A 59 0.93 -21.80 12.60
N THR A 60 2.00 -22.32 13.22
CA THR A 60 2.40 -21.88 14.57
C THR A 60 2.71 -20.38 14.59
N ASN A 61 2.57 -19.72 15.74
CA ASN A 61 2.73 -18.26 15.86
C ASN A 61 4.03 -17.72 15.23
N LEU A 62 5.16 -18.40 15.42
CA LEU A 62 6.44 -17.98 14.83
C LEU A 62 6.46 -18.14 13.30
N HIS A 63 5.96 -19.27 12.78
CA HIS A 63 5.88 -19.49 11.33
C HIS A 63 4.91 -18.52 10.68
N GLN A 64 3.78 -18.23 11.32
CA GLN A 64 2.81 -17.23 10.87
C GLN A 64 3.44 -15.85 10.76
N ALA A 65 4.24 -15.44 11.75
CA ALA A 65 4.92 -14.15 11.75
C ALA A 65 5.98 -14.04 10.66
N LEU A 66 6.83 -15.07 10.53
CA LEU A 66 7.85 -15.10 9.48
C LEU A 66 7.18 -15.07 8.10
N HIS A 67 6.18 -15.92 7.88
CA HIS A 67 5.39 -15.93 6.66
C HIS A 67 4.78 -14.55 6.37
N SER A 68 4.10 -13.93 7.34
CA SER A 68 3.50 -12.59 7.20
C SER A 68 4.54 -11.49 6.95
N SER A 69 5.75 -11.62 7.51
CA SER A 69 6.83 -10.68 7.23
C SER A 69 7.28 -10.71 5.76
N GLY A 70 7.15 -11.84 5.08
CA GLY A 70 7.51 -12.00 3.67
C GLY A 70 6.79 -11.02 2.76
N GLY A 71 5.46 -10.92 2.92
CA GLY A 71 4.66 -9.97 2.15
C GLY A 71 4.98 -8.52 2.51
N LEU A 72 5.18 -8.20 3.78
CA LEU A 72 5.55 -6.85 4.22
C LEU A 72 6.88 -6.40 3.59
N VAL A 73 7.90 -7.25 3.67
CA VAL A 73 9.24 -6.99 3.12
C VAL A 73 9.18 -6.86 1.60
N ALA A 74 8.49 -7.75 0.89
CA ALA A 74 8.37 -7.68 -0.57
C ALA A 74 7.73 -6.36 -1.02
N THR A 75 6.66 -5.93 -0.35
CA THR A 75 5.98 -4.65 -0.64
C THR A 75 6.89 -3.47 -0.36
N LEU A 76 7.63 -3.49 0.76
CA LEU A 76 8.57 -2.42 1.11
C LEU A 76 9.69 -2.30 0.07
N VAL A 77 10.28 -3.44 -0.33
CA VAL A 77 11.33 -3.48 -1.36
C VAL A 77 10.80 -2.92 -2.68
N LEU A 78 9.61 -3.33 -3.12
CA LEU A 78 9.00 -2.83 -4.36
C LEU A 78 8.74 -1.30 -4.29
N ALA A 79 8.25 -0.81 -3.15
CA ALA A 79 8.02 0.62 -2.94
C ALA A 79 9.32 1.43 -2.98
N VAL A 80 10.37 0.94 -2.30
CA VAL A 80 11.69 1.60 -2.28
C VAL A 80 12.34 1.59 -3.65
N ILE A 81 12.34 0.47 -4.36
CA ILE A 81 12.89 0.38 -5.73
C ILE A 81 12.14 1.35 -6.65
N SER A 82 10.81 1.36 -6.58
CA SER A 82 9.98 2.27 -7.39
C SER A 82 10.29 3.74 -7.10
N LEU A 83 10.51 4.10 -5.83
CA LEU A 83 10.92 5.44 -5.43
C LEU A 83 12.32 5.79 -5.96
N VAL A 84 13.30 4.91 -5.79
CA VAL A 84 14.68 5.13 -6.27
C VAL A 84 14.72 5.31 -7.79
N LEU A 85 13.99 4.47 -8.53
CA LEU A 85 13.87 4.60 -9.98
C LEU A 85 13.16 5.89 -10.39
N LEU A 86 12.13 6.30 -9.65
CA LEU A 86 11.41 7.56 -9.92
C LEU A 86 12.36 8.76 -9.78
N ILE A 87 13.11 8.83 -8.66
CA ILE A 87 14.10 9.88 -8.41
C ILE A 87 15.17 9.87 -9.50
N SER A 88 15.65 8.69 -9.89
CA SER A 88 16.71 8.53 -10.89
C SER A 88 16.29 8.92 -12.30
N SER A 89 15.00 8.78 -12.63
CA SER A 89 14.49 9.01 -13.99
C SER A 89 14.52 10.48 -14.44
N LYS A 90 14.71 11.44 -13.53
CA LYS A 90 14.72 12.91 -13.74
C LYS A 90 13.48 13.49 -14.45
N LYS A 91 12.53 12.65 -14.86
CA LYS A 91 11.26 12.99 -15.51
C LYS A 91 10.12 12.47 -14.65
N SER A 92 8.98 13.14 -14.72
CA SER A 92 7.77 12.66 -14.05
C SER A 92 7.28 11.38 -14.74
N ASN A 93 7.58 10.22 -14.15
CA ASN A 93 7.15 8.92 -14.65
C ASN A 93 5.92 8.44 -13.89
N SER A 94 4.74 8.58 -14.51
CA SER A 94 3.46 8.19 -13.92
C SER A 94 3.41 6.71 -13.55
N TYR A 95 4.10 5.83 -14.26
CA TYR A 95 4.12 4.39 -13.96
C TYR A 95 4.81 4.10 -12.61
N LEU A 96 6.00 4.67 -12.40
CA LEU A 96 6.74 4.50 -11.15
C LEU A 96 6.01 5.14 -9.97
N LEU A 97 5.39 6.31 -10.20
CA LEU A 97 4.53 6.94 -9.20
C LEU A 97 3.31 6.06 -8.85
N SER A 98 2.69 5.42 -9.84
CA SER A 98 1.59 4.49 -9.65
C SER A 98 2.02 3.24 -8.86
N PHE A 99 3.23 2.72 -9.06
CA PHE A 99 3.74 1.62 -8.24
C PHE A 99 3.95 2.03 -6.78
N VAL A 100 4.53 3.21 -6.52
CA VAL A 100 4.65 3.70 -5.14
C VAL A 100 3.27 3.87 -4.51
N TYR A 101 2.33 4.47 -5.23
CA TYR A 101 0.95 4.64 -4.77
C TYR A 101 0.26 3.31 -4.47
N ALA A 102 0.38 2.32 -5.35
CA ALA A 102 -0.18 0.99 -5.19
C ALA A 102 0.32 0.28 -3.92
N ASN A 103 1.63 0.33 -3.67
CA ASN A 103 2.22 -0.27 -2.47
C ASN A 103 1.71 0.40 -1.17
N THR A 104 1.54 1.73 -1.19
CA THR A 104 0.96 2.46 -0.06
C THR A 104 -0.52 2.12 0.14
N LEU A 105 -1.31 2.01 -0.94
CA LEU A 105 -2.71 1.59 -0.87
C LEU A 105 -2.87 0.18 -0.28
N LEU A 106 -1.99 -0.76 -0.63
CA LEU A 106 -2.01 -2.13 -0.09
C LEU A 106 -1.82 -2.19 1.43
N ARG A 107 -1.33 -1.12 2.07
CA ARG A 107 -1.25 -1.03 3.54
C ARG A 107 -2.42 -0.26 4.13
N ILE A 108 -2.84 0.81 3.47
CA ILE A 108 -3.96 1.61 3.97
C ILE A 108 -5.29 0.84 3.88
N GLN A 109 -5.52 0.10 2.79
CA GLN A 109 -6.79 -0.58 2.56
C GLN A 109 -7.11 -1.62 3.67
N PRO A 110 -6.21 -2.56 4.03
CA PRO A 110 -6.45 -3.47 5.14
C PRO A 110 -6.71 -2.77 6.48
N MET A 111 -6.12 -1.59 6.72
CA MET A 111 -6.42 -0.77 7.91
C MET A 111 -7.84 -0.22 7.89
N VAL A 112 -8.27 0.32 6.77
CA VAL A 112 -9.65 0.80 6.62
C VAL A 112 -10.62 -0.37 6.79
N ASP A 113 -10.33 -1.52 6.15
CA ASP A 113 -11.15 -2.72 6.24
C ASP A 113 -11.20 -3.26 7.68
N SER A 114 -10.09 -3.20 8.41
CA SER A 114 -10.03 -3.61 9.82
C SER A 114 -10.83 -2.67 10.74
N LEU A 115 -10.86 -1.37 10.45
CA LEU A 115 -11.67 -0.40 11.19
C LEU A 115 -13.17 -0.62 10.95
N VAL A 116 -13.56 -0.89 9.70
CA VAL A 116 -14.95 -1.15 9.31
C VAL A 116 -15.45 -2.49 9.86
N SER A 117 -14.65 -3.55 9.74
CA SER A 117 -15.01 -4.90 10.19
C SER A 117 -14.79 -5.14 11.69
N LYS A 118 -14.11 -4.21 12.39
CA LYS A 118 -13.63 -4.37 13.77
C LYS A 118 -12.74 -5.60 13.98
N ASN A 119 -12.10 -6.11 12.93
CA ASN A 119 -11.19 -7.25 13.00
C ASN A 119 -9.84 -6.92 12.34
N MET A 120 -8.76 -6.98 13.13
CA MET A 120 -7.40 -6.66 12.70
C MET A 120 -6.56 -7.89 12.31
N GLN A 121 -7.07 -9.10 12.49
CA GLN A 121 -6.32 -10.35 12.27
C GLN A 121 -5.93 -10.58 10.80
N TYR A 122 -6.50 -9.82 9.86
CA TYR A 122 -6.16 -9.90 8.44
C TYR A 122 -4.86 -9.17 8.08
N GLN A 123 -4.29 -8.36 8.98
CA GLN A 123 -3.07 -7.60 8.70
C GLN A 123 -1.82 -8.39 9.05
N ASP A 124 -0.85 -8.39 8.13
CA ASP A 124 0.46 -8.99 8.37
C ASP A 124 1.22 -8.31 9.49
N GLU A 125 1.15 -6.98 9.57
CA GLU A 125 1.76 -6.21 10.65
C GLU A 125 1.19 -6.61 12.01
N TYR A 126 -0.11 -6.90 12.10
CA TYR A 126 -0.73 -7.36 13.34
C TYR A 126 -0.19 -8.73 13.74
N LYS A 127 -0.15 -9.68 12.80
CA LYS A 127 0.36 -11.05 13.02
C LYS A 127 1.84 -11.04 13.44
N VAL A 128 2.66 -10.22 12.79
CA VAL A 128 4.07 -10.04 13.14
C VAL A 128 4.21 -9.46 14.55
N ALA A 129 3.47 -8.39 14.86
CA ALA A 129 3.52 -7.73 16.16
C ALA A 129 3.07 -8.65 17.32
N GLU A 130 1.99 -9.41 17.12
CA GLU A 130 1.49 -10.36 18.12
C GLU A 130 2.55 -11.42 18.45
N SER A 131 3.30 -11.91 17.46
CA SER A 131 4.34 -12.92 17.66
C SER A 131 5.54 -12.46 18.50
N ILE A 132 5.82 -11.15 18.52
CA ILE A 132 6.91 -10.55 19.29
C ILE A 132 6.44 -9.88 20.58
N GLY A 133 5.16 -10.06 20.94
CA GLY A 133 4.58 -9.57 22.19
C GLY A 133 4.40 -8.05 22.26
N ILE A 134 4.34 -7.35 21.12
CA ILE A 134 4.00 -5.92 21.07
C ILE A 134 2.55 -5.73 20.67
N SER A 135 2.00 -4.53 20.92
CA SER A 135 0.66 -4.19 20.46
C SER A 135 0.57 -4.31 18.94
N GLY A 136 -0.34 -5.15 18.44
CA GLY A 136 -0.61 -5.36 17.02
C GLY A 136 -0.76 -4.04 16.24
N GLN A 137 -1.51 -3.11 16.84
CA GLN A 137 -1.79 -1.78 16.27
C GLN A 137 -0.54 -0.93 16.04
N LEU A 138 0.49 -1.10 16.88
CA LEU A 138 1.69 -0.29 16.80
C LEU A 138 2.44 -0.54 15.49
N LEU A 139 2.63 -1.80 15.10
CA LEU A 139 3.37 -2.12 13.88
C LEU A 139 2.58 -1.73 12.63
N CYS A 140 1.25 -1.85 12.68
CA CYS A 140 0.37 -1.33 11.64
C CYS A 140 0.61 0.17 11.44
N ILE A 141 0.59 0.97 12.53
CA ILE A 141 0.83 2.43 12.47
C ILE A 141 2.22 2.76 11.93
N ILE A 142 3.26 2.04 12.38
CA ILE A 142 4.63 2.23 11.90
C ILE A 142 4.71 1.98 10.39
N SER A 143 4.13 0.87 9.91
CA SER A 143 4.07 0.54 8.48
C SER A 143 3.36 1.65 7.71
N LEU A 144 2.20 2.11 8.18
CA LEU A 144 1.45 3.19 7.56
C LEU A 144 2.29 4.48 7.42
N VAL A 145 3.00 4.87 8.48
CA VAL A 145 3.86 6.07 8.47
C VAL A 145 4.97 5.92 7.44
N ILE A 146 5.63 4.76 7.39
CA ILE A 146 6.71 4.48 6.43
C ILE A 146 6.19 4.58 4.99
N PHE A 147 5.13 3.85 4.64
CA PHE A 147 4.59 3.85 3.28
C PHE A 147 3.99 5.21 2.88
N SER A 148 3.43 5.95 3.83
CA SER A 148 2.96 7.32 3.60
C SER A 148 4.13 8.28 3.33
N ALA A 149 5.24 8.15 4.06
CA ALA A 149 6.44 8.95 3.85
C ALA A 149 7.09 8.66 2.48
N ILE A 150 7.16 7.39 2.08
CA ILE A 150 7.64 6.99 0.74
C ILE A 150 6.76 7.63 -0.33
N PHE A 151 5.43 7.55 -0.18
CA PHE A 151 4.50 8.14 -1.14
C PHE A 151 4.60 9.68 -1.21
N ALA A 152 4.67 10.35 -0.05
CA ALA A 152 4.87 11.80 0.00
C ALA A 152 6.17 12.23 -0.68
N THR A 153 7.24 11.46 -0.48
CA THR A 153 8.54 11.67 -1.14
C THR A 153 8.41 11.48 -2.65
N ALA A 154 7.74 10.42 -3.11
CA ALA A 154 7.50 10.17 -4.53
C ALA A 154 6.72 11.32 -5.19
N ILE A 155 5.68 11.85 -4.53
CA ILE A 155 4.94 13.01 -5.02
C ILE A 155 5.86 14.23 -5.13
N TYR A 156 6.66 14.50 -4.10
CA TYR A 156 7.58 15.64 -4.08
C TYR A 156 8.52 15.61 -5.29
N TYR A 157 9.16 14.46 -5.54
CA TYR A 157 10.09 14.29 -6.67
C TYR A 157 9.40 14.21 -8.04
N SER A 158 8.17 13.69 -8.11
CA SER A 158 7.42 13.63 -9.38
C SER A 158 6.92 15.00 -9.87
N GLY A 159 6.91 16.02 -8.99
CA GLY A 159 6.31 17.34 -9.26
C GLY A 159 4.78 17.34 -9.31
N LYS A 160 4.12 16.20 -9.09
CA LYS A 160 2.67 16.01 -9.24
C LYS A 160 1.87 16.37 -7.98
N LYS A 161 2.13 17.55 -7.40
CA LYS A 161 1.49 18.01 -6.14
C LYS A 161 -0.05 18.06 -6.20
N LYS A 162 -0.64 18.20 -7.40
CA LYS A 162 -2.10 18.14 -7.59
C LYS A 162 -2.69 16.76 -7.30
N ILE A 163 -1.97 15.69 -7.65
CA ILE A 163 -2.39 14.31 -7.40
C ILE A 163 -2.49 14.04 -5.91
N LEU A 164 -1.53 14.53 -5.11
CA LEU A 164 -1.59 14.41 -3.65
C LEU A 164 -2.82 15.09 -3.05
N LYS A 165 -3.19 16.29 -3.51
CA LYS A 165 -4.40 16.97 -3.02
C LYS A 165 -5.65 16.15 -3.28
N ILE A 166 -5.74 15.52 -4.45
CA ILE A 166 -6.89 14.69 -4.83
C ILE A 166 -6.92 13.40 -4.01
N ILE A 167 -5.78 12.74 -3.82
CA ILE A 167 -5.69 11.52 -3.01
C ILE A 167 -6.03 11.81 -1.54
N VAL A 168 -5.49 12.90 -0.98
CA VAL A 168 -5.84 13.35 0.37
C VAL A 168 -7.32 13.68 0.47
N PHE A 169 -7.90 14.32 -0.55
CA PHE A 169 -9.34 14.59 -0.60
C PHE A 169 -10.16 13.29 -0.61
N ILE A 170 -9.84 12.32 -1.46
CA ILE A 170 -10.52 11.02 -1.52
C ILE A 170 -10.43 10.30 -0.16
N PHE A 171 -9.24 10.28 0.44
CA PHE A 171 -9.05 9.68 1.77
C PHE A 171 -9.85 10.40 2.85
N ALA A 172 -9.81 11.74 2.89
CA ALA A 172 -10.58 12.52 3.86
C ALA A 172 -12.08 12.31 3.69
N SER A 173 -12.59 12.23 2.46
CA SER A 173 -13.99 11.93 2.17
C SER A 173 -14.37 10.51 2.61
N GLY A 174 -13.51 9.52 2.37
CA GLY A 174 -13.74 8.14 2.81
C GLY A 174 -13.78 8.02 4.33
N VAL A 175 -12.84 8.65 5.04
CA VAL A 175 -12.82 8.70 6.51
C VAL A 175 -14.06 9.41 7.05
N ALA A 176 -14.46 10.54 6.46
CA ALA A 176 -15.67 11.25 6.86
C ALA A 176 -16.92 10.39 6.69
N ALA A 177 -17.02 9.63 5.59
CA ALA A 177 -18.14 8.71 5.36
C ALA A 177 -18.21 7.59 6.42
N ILE A 178 -17.06 7.02 6.80
CA ILE A 178 -16.98 6.00 7.86
C ILE A 178 -17.41 6.60 9.21
N ILE A 179 -16.95 7.80 9.55
CA ILE A 179 -17.32 8.49 10.79
C ILE A 179 -18.82 8.78 10.83
N ILE A 180 -19.39 9.30 9.74
CA ILE A 180 -20.83 9.56 9.63
C ILE A 180 -21.62 8.26 9.79
N ASN A 181 -21.20 7.16 9.15
CA ASN A 181 -21.87 5.87 9.26
C ASN A 181 -21.79 5.31 10.69
N SER A 182 -20.62 5.42 11.34
CA SER A 182 -20.44 5.00 12.73
C SER A 182 -21.29 5.83 13.70
N LEU A 183 -21.35 7.16 13.53
CA LEU A 183 -22.20 8.04 14.33
C LEU A 183 -23.69 7.76 14.09
N GLY A 184 -24.09 7.53 12.83
CA GLY A 184 -25.45 7.11 12.50
C GLY A 184 -25.83 5.80 13.19
N SER A 185 -24.95 4.81 13.18
CA SER A 185 -25.18 3.55 13.90
C SER A 185 -25.26 3.70 15.43
N MET A 186 -24.65 4.73 16.02
CA MET A 186 -24.76 5.03 17.46
C MET A 186 -26.00 5.87 17.83
N LEU A 187 -26.56 6.61 16.88
CA LEU A 187 -27.72 7.49 17.12
C LEU A 187 -29.06 6.81 16.81
N PHE A 188 -29.04 5.76 15.98
CA PHE A 188 -30.24 5.06 15.50
C PHE A 188 -30.33 3.59 15.95
N TYR A 189 -29.48 3.16 16.89
CA TYR A 189 -29.60 1.91 17.66
C TYR A 189 -29.54 2.20 19.16
#